data_AF-A0A8C9JTM7-F1
#
_entry.id   AF-A0A8C9JTM7-F1
#
_cell.length_a   1.000
_cell.length_b   1.000
_cell.length_c   1.000
_cell.angle_alpha   90.00
_cell.angle_beta   90.00
_cell.angle_gamma   90.00
#
_symmetry.space_group_name_H-M   'P 1'
#
loop_
_entity.id
_entity.type
_entity.pdbx_description
1 polymer ?
#
loop_
_entity_poly.entity_id
_entity_poly.type
_entity_poly.pdbx_seq_one_letter_code
_entity_poly.pdbx_strand_id
1 'polypeptide(L)'
;VGEGKAGPGPRSLETGISPGSPGRLVLGGRRREPRLSKSCRGAFQSPRPSPKSGQADGGSEDSLHLDIQKLKEKRDLLDTEISQLISEGYSVDELEDHISQLHEYNDIKDVGQMLLGKLAVIRGVTTKELYAEFGLDMND
;
A
#
# COMPACT_ATOMS: atom_id res chain seq x y z
N VAL A 1 -33.74 33.13 30.89
CA VAL A 1 -32.65 32.43 30.19
C VAL A 1 -33.19 31.07 29.81
N GLY A 2 -33.68 30.95 28.57
CA GLY A 2 -34.33 29.76 28.05
C GLY A 2 -33.54 29.25 26.86
N GLU A 3 -33.15 27.97 26.90
CA GLU A 3 -32.46 27.30 25.81
C GLU A 3 -33.49 26.57 24.95
N GLY A 4 -33.65 27.04 23.71
CA GLY A 4 -34.38 26.35 22.66
C GLY A 4 -33.42 25.91 21.56
N LYS A 5 -33.17 24.59 21.46
CA LYS A 5 -32.50 23.97 20.31
C LYS A 5 -33.50 23.14 19.52
N ALA A 6 -33.63 23.43 18.22
CA ALA A 6 -34.44 22.71 17.27
C ALA A 6 -33.57 22.06 16.18
N GLY A 7 -33.77 20.76 15.94
CA GLY A 7 -33.62 20.01 14.68
C GLY A 7 -32.22 19.88 14.05
N PRO A 8 -31.91 18.79 13.33
CA PRO A 8 -32.78 18.24 12.27
C PRO A 8 -32.93 16.70 12.26
N GLY A 9 -34.00 16.22 11.61
CA GLY A 9 -34.10 14.84 11.11
C GLY A 9 -33.34 14.68 9.78
N PRO A 10 -33.16 13.44 9.30
CA PRO A 10 -34.02 13.02 8.19
C PRO A 10 -34.51 11.56 8.27
N ARG A 11 -35.47 11.30 7.39
CA ARG A 11 -36.37 10.15 7.28
C ARG A 11 -35.72 8.93 6.63
N SER A 12 -36.22 7.77 7.05
CA SER A 12 -35.97 6.41 6.57
C SER A 12 -36.18 6.20 5.08
N LEU A 13 -35.41 5.27 4.49
CA LEU A 13 -35.88 4.35 3.46
C LEU A 13 -35.21 2.99 3.67
N GLU A 14 -36.06 1.97 3.62
CA GLU A 14 -35.79 0.59 4.01
C GLU A 14 -35.05 -0.19 2.93
N THR A 15 -34.38 -1.27 3.34
CA THR A 15 -34.39 -2.56 2.61
C THR A 15 -33.85 -3.65 3.55
N GLY A 16 -34.75 -4.53 4.02
CA GLY A 16 -34.38 -5.85 4.56
C GLY A 16 -33.79 -6.74 3.45
N ILE A 17 -33.18 -7.89 3.69
CA ILE A 17 -33.56 -9.03 4.53
C ILE A 17 -32.31 -9.93 4.60
N SER A 18 -31.99 -10.55 5.75
CA SER A 18 -31.50 -11.94 5.81
C SER A 18 -31.48 -12.52 7.23
N PRO A 19 -31.65 -13.84 7.42
CA PRO A 19 -32.29 -14.39 8.61
C PRO A 19 -31.35 -15.11 9.59
N GLY A 20 -31.67 -14.95 10.88
CA GLY A 20 -31.77 -15.97 11.93
C GLY A 20 -30.70 -17.06 12.07
N SER A 21 -29.96 -17.02 13.18
CA SER A 21 -29.24 -18.17 13.75
C SER A 21 -29.75 -18.48 15.17
N PRO A 22 -30.35 -19.65 15.41
CA PRO A 22 -30.56 -20.18 16.76
C PRO A 22 -29.69 -21.42 17.00
N GLY A 23 -29.18 -21.59 18.22
CA GLY A 23 -28.76 -22.92 18.67
C GLY A 23 -27.59 -22.98 19.64
N ARG A 24 -27.87 -22.71 20.91
CA ARG A 24 -27.07 -23.18 22.05
C ARG A 24 -27.36 -24.68 22.23
N LEU A 25 -26.33 -25.52 22.22
CA LEU A 25 -26.41 -26.91 22.69
C LEU A 25 -25.38 -27.12 23.81
N VAL A 26 -25.91 -27.40 25.00
CA VAL A 26 -25.17 -27.94 26.14
C VAL A 26 -25.23 -29.46 26.02
N LEU A 27 -24.08 -30.13 26.01
CA LEU A 27 -23.98 -31.56 26.27
C LEU A 27 -22.92 -31.82 27.35
N GLY A 28 -23.41 -32.27 28.51
CA GLY A 28 -22.61 -32.73 29.62
C GLY A 28 -21.89 -34.03 29.28
N GLY A 29 -20.58 -34.08 29.58
CA GLY A 29 -19.72 -35.25 29.44
C GLY A 29 -19.05 -35.55 30.77
N ARG A 30 -19.23 -36.78 31.25
CA ARG A 30 -18.85 -37.29 32.56
C ARG A 30 -17.33 -37.31 32.77
N ARG A 31 -16.94 -37.02 34.02
CA ARG A 31 -15.63 -37.30 34.64
C ARG A 31 -15.18 -38.75 34.36
N ARG A 32 -13.96 -38.92 33.84
CA ARG A 32 -13.06 -40.05 34.12
C ARG A 32 -11.61 -39.54 34.12
N GLU A 33 -11.00 -39.60 35.28
CA GLU A 33 -9.55 -39.71 35.48
C GLU A 33 -9.29 -41.14 36.00
N PRO A 34 -8.05 -41.67 36.06
CA PRO A 34 -6.82 -41.30 35.36
C PRO A 34 -6.11 -42.56 34.77
N ARG A 35 -4.91 -42.34 34.20
CA ARG A 35 -3.80 -43.28 33.96
C ARG A 35 -3.76 -43.94 32.58
N LEU A 36 -2.72 -43.59 31.82
CA LEU A 36 -1.45 -44.30 31.83
C LEU A 36 -0.44 -43.51 30.98
N SER A 37 0.68 -43.19 31.61
CA SER A 37 1.86 -42.56 31.03
C SER A 37 2.32 -43.25 29.74
N LYS A 38 2.23 -42.56 28.61
CA LYS A 38 3.15 -42.79 27.50
C LYS A 38 3.94 -41.51 27.31
N SER A 39 5.09 -41.49 27.96
CA SER A 39 6.11 -40.47 27.81
C SER A 39 6.59 -40.47 26.35
N CYS A 40 6.03 -39.59 25.52
CA CYS A 40 6.55 -39.28 24.20
C CYS A 40 7.82 -38.42 24.37
N ARG A 41 8.91 -39.02 24.85
CA ARG A 41 10.24 -38.42 24.72
C ARG A 41 10.74 -38.68 23.30
N GLY A 42 10.07 -38.06 22.33
CA GLY A 42 10.62 -37.83 21.01
C GLY A 42 10.89 -36.34 20.90
N ALA A 43 12.15 -35.93 20.87
CA ALA A 43 12.47 -34.57 20.49
C ALA A 43 11.89 -34.31 19.09
N PHE A 44 11.25 -33.16 18.90
CA PHE A 44 10.76 -32.74 17.58
C PHE A 44 11.95 -32.69 16.62
N GLN A 45 12.00 -33.67 15.71
CA GLN A 45 12.98 -33.71 14.63
C GLN A 45 12.46 -32.76 13.55
N SER A 46 12.98 -31.54 13.55
CA SER A 46 12.71 -30.60 12.46
C SER A 46 13.24 -31.20 11.15
N PRO A 47 12.52 -31.08 10.01
CA PRO A 47 13.04 -31.42 8.69
C PRO A 47 14.28 -30.61 8.29
N ARG A 48 14.62 -29.57 9.07
CA ARG A 48 15.85 -28.81 8.89
C ARG A 48 17.02 -29.56 9.55
N PRO A 49 18.11 -29.86 8.81
CA PRO A 49 19.30 -30.45 9.41
C PRO A 49 19.82 -29.50 10.49
N SER A 50 19.93 -30.01 11.72
CA SER A 50 20.60 -29.28 12.80
C SER A 50 22.10 -29.25 12.51
N PRO A 51 22.77 -28.09 12.60
CA PRO A 51 24.21 -28.03 12.42
C PRO A 51 24.86 -28.78 13.58
N LYS A 52 25.66 -29.80 13.26
CA LYS A 52 26.49 -30.51 14.24
C LYS A 52 27.39 -29.49 14.93
N SER A 53 27.23 -29.33 16.23
CA SER A 53 28.21 -28.66 17.08
C SER A 53 29.48 -29.51 17.09
N GLY A 54 30.58 -28.97 16.56
CA GLY A 54 31.89 -29.60 16.62
C GLY A 54 32.52 -29.87 15.27
N GLN A 55 32.67 -28.84 14.44
CA GLN A 55 33.94 -28.45 13.83
C GLN A 55 33.82 -26.94 13.59
N ALA A 56 34.69 -26.14 14.22
CA ALA A 56 35.07 -24.86 13.66
C ALA A 56 35.93 -25.20 12.44
N ASP A 57 35.28 -25.66 11.38
CA ASP A 57 35.90 -25.81 10.09
C ASP A 57 36.16 -24.38 9.62
N GLY A 58 37.43 -23.99 9.67
CA GLY A 58 37.90 -22.71 9.18
C GLY A 58 37.63 -22.65 7.70
N GLY A 59 36.39 -22.28 7.35
CA GLY A 59 35.99 -21.71 6.08
C GLY A 59 36.80 -20.44 5.89
N SER A 60 38.05 -20.69 5.51
CA SER A 60 39.16 -19.87 5.07
C SER A 60 38.85 -18.38 5.11
N GLU A 61 39.56 -17.67 5.99
CA GLU A 61 39.60 -16.20 6.00
C GLU A 61 39.81 -15.65 4.58
N ASP A 62 40.53 -16.38 3.72
CA ASP A 62 40.72 -16.05 2.31
C ASP A 62 39.42 -16.08 1.49
N SER A 63 38.49 -17.00 1.77
CA SER A 63 37.14 -16.99 1.17
C SER A 63 36.39 -15.71 1.54
N LEU A 64 36.47 -15.30 2.80
CA LEU A 64 35.84 -14.05 3.27
C LEU A 64 36.51 -12.83 2.62
N HIS A 65 37.84 -12.82 2.50
CA HIS A 65 38.57 -11.76 1.81
C HIS A 65 38.17 -11.67 0.33
N LEU A 66 38.01 -12.81 -0.34
CA LEU A 66 37.61 -12.88 -1.74
C LEU A 66 36.18 -12.38 -1.95
N ASP A 67 35.27 -12.67 -1.01
CA ASP A 67 33.91 -12.12 -1.04
C ASP A 67 33.87 -10.62 -0.75
N ILE A 68 34.67 -10.13 0.20
CA ILE A 68 34.83 -8.69 0.44
C ILE A 68 35.36 -7.98 -0.81
N GLN A 69 36.33 -8.58 -1.51
CA GLN A 69 36.86 -8.02 -2.75
C GLN A 69 35.78 -7.95 -3.83
N LYS A 70 35.03 -9.04 -4.06
CA LYS A 70 33.91 -9.05 -5.02
C LYS A 70 32.85 -7.99 -4.70
N LEU A 71 32.52 -7.83 -3.42
CA LEU A 71 31.55 -6.82 -2.99
C LEU A 71 32.05 -5.40 -3.24
N LYS A 72 33.35 -5.14 -3.04
CA LYS A 72 33.98 -3.86 -3.36
C LYS A 72 33.95 -3.57 -4.86
N GLU A 73 34.34 -4.55 -5.68
CA GLU A 73 34.29 -4.44 -7.14
C GLU A 73 32.86 -4.15 -7.62
N LYS A 74 31.86 -4.85 -7.07
CA LYS A 74 30.45 -4.60 -7.40
C LYS A 74 30.00 -3.20 -6.97
N ARG A 75 30.40 -2.74 -5.79
CA ARG A 75 30.12 -1.37 -5.34
C ARG A 75 30.73 -0.36 -6.31
N ASP A 76 31.99 -0.51 -6.69
CA ASP A 76 32.66 0.43 -7.60
C ASP A 76 31.98 0.49 -8.97
N LEU A 77 31.55 -0.66 -9.50
CA LEU A 77 30.75 -0.69 -10.73
C LEU A 77 29.44 0.07 -10.57
N LEU A 78 28.70 -0.16 -9.48
CA LEU A 78 27.44 0.55 -9.23
C LEU A 78 27.65 2.06 -9.03
N ASP A 79 28.72 2.47 -8.34
CA ASP A 79 29.06 3.89 -8.17
C ASP A 79 29.37 4.56 -9.52
N THR A 80 30.02 3.84 -10.45
CA THR A 80 30.24 4.34 -11.82
C THR A 80 28.97 4.44 -12.64
N GLU A 81 28.03 3.51 -12.49
CA GLU A 81 26.72 3.54 -13.16
C GLU A 81 25.86 4.69 -12.62
N ILE A 82 25.81 4.85 -11.30
CA ILE A 82 25.13 5.97 -10.63
C ILE A 82 25.71 7.31 -11.12
N SER A 83 27.04 7.42 -11.19
CA SER A 83 27.69 8.65 -11.67
C SER A 83 27.37 8.96 -13.13
N GLN A 84 27.27 7.94 -13.99
CA GLN A 84 26.84 8.10 -15.38
C GLN A 84 25.41 8.60 -15.47
N LEU A 85 24.47 7.96 -14.76
CA LEU A 85 23.06 8.36 -14.74
C LEU A 85 22.87 9.80 -14.25
N ILE A 86 23.58 10.20 -13.19
CA ILE A 86 23.55 11.58 -12.69
C ILE A 86 24.13 12.55 -13.73
N SER A 87 25.21 12.19 -14.41
CA SER A 87 25.82 13.04 -15.45
C SER A 87 24.95 13.19 -16.70
N GLU A 88 24.11 12.20 -16.99
CA GLU A 88 23.10 12.24 -18.03
C GLU A 88 21.87 13.08 -17.64
N GLY A 89 21.80 13.54 -16.37
CA GLY A 89 20.74 14.39 -15.86
C GLY A 89 19.58 13.62 -15.22
N TYR A 90 19.72 12.32 -14.96
CA TYR A 90 18.70 11.55 -14.25
C TYR A 90 18.81 11.81 -12.74
N SER A 91 18.10 12.84 -12.27
CA SER A 91 17.90 13.10 -10.84
C SER A 91 16.51 12.65 -10.39
N VAL A 92 16.44 11.99 -9.24
CA VAL A 92 15.17 11.58 -8.62
C VAL A 92 14.35 12.80 -8.18
N ASP A 93 15.03 13.88 -7.77
CA ASP A 93 14.38 15.09 -7.28
C ASP A 93 13.60 15.81 -8.41
N GLU A 94 14.15 15.81 -9.62
CA GLU A 94 13.46 16.40 -10.79
C GLU A 94 12.16 15.65 -11.11
N LEU A 95 12.13 14.33 -10.90
CA LEU A 95 10.96 13.51 -11.17
C LEU A 95 9.82 13.83 -10.20
N GLU A 96 10.12 13.97 -8.90
CA GLU A 96 9.12 14.33 -7.88
C GLU A 96 8.54 15.73 -8.14
N ASP A 97 9.37 16.68 -8.55
CA ASP A 97 8.94 18.02 -8.95
C ASP A 97 7.99 17.97 -10.16
N HIS A 98 8.30 17.15 -11.18
CA HIS A 98 7.44 16.99 -12.36
C HIS A 98 6.10 16.32 -12.01
N ILE A 99 6.12 15.32 -11.12
CA ILE A 99 4.89 14.67 -10.62
C ILE A 99 4.01 15.70 -9.89
N SER A 100 4.62 16.51 -9.02
CA SER A 100 3.93 17.56 -8.27
C SER A 100 3.29 18.59 -9.20
N GLN A 101 4.02 19.06 -10.22
CA GLN A 101 3.52 20.01 -11.22
C GLN A 101 2.36 19.43 -12.04
N LEU A 102 2.40 18.14 -12.40
CA LEU A 102 1.30 17.48 -13.10
C LEU A 102 0.04 17.40 -12.24
N HIS A 103 0.18 17.12 -10.94
CA HIS A 103 -0.95 17.12 -10.02
C HIS A 103 -1.55 18.51 -9.87
N GLU A 104 -0.72 19.54 -9.68
CA GLU A 104 -1.18 20.92 -9.58
C GLU A 104 -1.90 21.39 -10.86
N TYR A 105 -1.34 21.05 -12.03
CA TYR A 105 -1.98 21.32 -13.32
C TYR A 105 -3.35 20.64 -13.42
N ASN A 106 -3.44 19.34 -13.11
CA ASN A 106 -4.68 18.59 -13.19
C ASN A 106 -5.74 19.14 -12.22
N ASP A 107 -5.35 19.48 -10.99
CA ASP A 107 -6.25 20.06 -10.00
C ASP A 107 -6.86 21.38 -10.50
N ILE A 108 -6.04 22.28 -11.04
CA ILE A 108 -6.50 23.55 -11.59
C ILE A 108 -7.37 23.32 -12.83
N LYS A 109 -6.97 22.41 -13.72
CA LYS A 109 -7.72 22.04 -14.92
C LYS A 109 -9.11 21.51 -14.58
N ASP A 110 -9.21 20.62 -13.58
CA ASP A 110 -10.46 20.03 -13.14
C ASP A 110 -11.40 21.07 -12.52
N VAL A 111 -10.86 21.99 -11.70
CA VAL A 111 -11.63 23.12 -11.17
C VAL A 111 -12.11 24.03 -12.31
N GLY A 112 -11.23 24.36 -13.26
CA GLY A 112 -11.57 25.17 -14.43
C GLY A 112 -12.69 24.54 -15.26
N GLN A 113 -12.58 23.23 -15.51
CA GLN A 113 -13.56 22.48 -16.29
C GLN A 113 -14.91 22.38 -15.58
N MET A 114 -14.90 22.18 -14.26
CA MET A 114 -16.11 22.23 -13.44
C MET A 114 -16.82 23.59 -13.55
N LEU A 115 -16.05 24.68 -13.45
CA LEU A 115 -16.60 26.04 -13.57
C LEU A 115 -17.16 26.29 -14.96
N LEU A 116 -16.44 25.87 -16.01
CA LEU A 116 -16.88 26.00 -17.39
C LEU A 116 -18.16 25.21 -17.66
N GLY A 117 -18.28 24.00 -17.11
CA GLY A 117 -19.50 23.19 -17.17
C GLY A 117 -20.69 23.87 -16.51
N LYS A 118 -20.49 24.48 -15.33
CA LYS A 118 -21.54 25.29 -14.66
C LYS A 118 -21.91 26.52 -15.49
N LEU A 119 -20.93 27.20 -16.07
CA LEU A 119 -21.13 28.39 -16.89
C LEU A 119 -21.92 28.07 -18.17
N ALA A 120 -21.61 26.95 -18.83
CA ALA A 120 -22.33 26.45 -20.00
C ALA A 120 -23.81 26.25 -19.69
N VAL A 121 -24.13 25.61 -18.56
CA VAL A 121 -25.51 25.39 -18.11
C VAL A 121 -26.24 26.72 -17.86
N ILE A 122 -25.59 27.69 -17.21
CA ILE A 122 -26.21 28.99 -16.90
C ILE A 122 -26.46 29.80 -18.18
N ARG A 123 -25.51 29.79 -19.12
CA ARG A 123 -25.63 30.52 -20.39
C ARG A 123 -26.50 29.79 -21.42
N GLY A 124 -26.79 28.50 -21.22
CA GLY A 124 -27.51 27.67 -22.18
C GLY A 124 -26.72 27.38 -23.46
N VAL A 125 -25.39 27.51 -23.40
CA VAL A 125 -24.47 27.24 -24.52
C VAL A 125 -23.76 25.91 -24.32
N THR A 126 -23.18 25.37 -25.38
CA THR A 126 -22.38 24.15 -25.26
C THR A 126 -21.00 24.46 -24.67
N THR A 127 -20.41 23.51 -23.97
CA THR A 127 -19.04 23.66 -23.44
C THR A 127 -18.04 23.93 -24.57
N LYS A 128 -18.26 23.36 -25.77
CA LYS A 128 -17.40 23.59 -26.95
C LYS A 128 -17.37 25.05 -27.40
N GLU A 129 -18.50 25.74 -27.35
CA GLU A 129 -18.59 27.16 -27.67
C GLU A 129 -17.81 28.01 -26.66
N LEU A 130 -17.89 27.66 -25.37
CA LEU A 130 -17.09 28.33 -24.34
C LEU A 130 -15.59 28.09 -24.51
N TYR A 131 -15.18 26.89 -24.90
CA TYR A 131 -13.77 26.61 -25.21
C TYR A 131 -13.25 27.57 -26.29
N ALA A 132 -14.00 27.75 -27.38
CA ALA A 132 -13.63 28.70 -28.43
C ALA A 132 -13.66 30.17 -27.95
N GLU A 133 -14.61 30.55 -27.10
CA GLU A 133 -14.72 31.91 -26.53
C GLU A 133 -13.52 32.26 -25.63
N PHE A 134 -13.05 31.30 -24.83
CA PHE A 134 -11.92 31.48 -23.91
C PHE A 134 -10.56 31.11 -24.52
N GLY A 135 -10.51 30.73 -25.80
CA GLY A 135 -9.26 30.36 -26.49
C GLY A 135 -8.64 29.06 -25.98
N LEU A 136 -9.45 28.12 -25.51
CA LEU A 136 -9.04 26.81 -25.01
C LEU A 136 -9.09 25.76 -26.12
N ASP A 137 -8.09 24.86 -26.16
CA ASP A 137 -8.12 23.68 -27.02
C ASP A 137 -8.76 22.50 -26.28
N MET A 138 -9.53 21.66 -26.98
CA MET A 138 -10.12 20.44 -26.43
C MET A 138 -9.11 19.28 -26.35
N ASN A 139 -7.93 19.42 -26.95
CA ASN A 139 -6.88 18.40 -26.95
C ASN A 139 -5.83 18.59 -25.85
N ASP A 140 -5.93 19.68 -25.08
CA ASP A 140 -5.08 19.96 -23.91
C ASP A 140 -5.43 19.06 -22.72
#